data_AF-A0A0B6RYW5-F1
#
_entry.id   AF-A0A0B6RYW5-F1
#
_cell.length_a   1.000
_cell.length_b   1.000
_cell.length_c   1.000
_cell.angle_alpha   90.00
_cell.angle_beta   90.00
_cell.angle_gamma   90.00
#
_symmetry.space_group_name_H-M   'P 1'
#
loop_
_entity.id
_entity.type
_entity.pdbx_description
1 polymer ?
#
loop_
_entity_poly.entity_id
_entity_poly.type
_entity_poly.pdbx_seq_one_letter_code
_entity_poly.pdbx_strand_id
1 'polypeptide(L)'
;MSALILVYVLLHLVLCAAVGWLLILPQSFAWRIVLGMTQFGGLWNLAGLIWLGYDEVWPGEPVITGGFCLAVLGMMFFKQPLVTRKRPQQS
;
A
#
# COMPACT_ATOMS: atom_id res chain seq x y z
N MET A 1 19.03 -3.71 -15.24
CA MET A 1 17.89 -3.16 -14.48
C MET A 1 18.39 -1.89 -13.80
N SER A 2 17.79 -0.73 -14.11
CA SER A 2 18.26 0.55 -13.58
C SER A 2 18.01 0.62 -12.06
N ALA A 3 18.85 1.36 -11.33
CA ALA A 3 18.71 1.50 -9.87
C ALA A 3 17.32 2.04 -9.47
N LEU A 4 16.73 2.88 -10.31
CA LEU A 4 15.40 3.46 -10.12
C LEU A 4 14.30 2.40 -10.19
N ILE A 5 14.36 1.48 -11.16
CA ILE A 5 13.42 0.36 -11.26
C ILE A 5 13.54 -0.55 -10.03
N LEU A 6 14.76 -0.82 -9.57
CA LEU A 6 14.97 -1.65 -8.38
C LEU A 6 14.34 -1.02 -7.13
N VAL A 7 14.54 0.28 -6.91
CA VAL A 7 13.88 1.03 -5.82
C VAL A 7 12.36 0.98 -5.97
N TYR A 8 11.85 1.17 -7.18
CA TYR A 8 10.42 1.16 -7.45
C TYR A 8 9.76 -0.19 -7.15
N VAL A 9 10.42 -1.30 -7.53
CA VAL A 9 9.98 -2.66 -7.21
C VAL A 9 9.99 -2.88 -5.70
N LEU A 10 11.06 -2.49 -5.00
CA LEU A 10 11.14 -2.64 -3.54
C LEU A 10 10.03 -1.86 -2.82
N LEU A 11 9.75 -0.63 -3.24
CA LEU A 11 8.66 0.16 -2.69
C LEU A 11 7.30 -0.52 -2.88
N HIS A 12 7.05 -1.07 -4.07
CA HIS A 12 5.81 -1.80 -4.33
C HIS A 12 5.68 -3.08 -3.50
N LEU A 13 6.77 -3.83 -3.31
CA LEU A 13 6.77 -5.00 -2.44
C LEU A 13 6.46 -4.62 -0.99
N VAL A 14 7.06 -3.55 -0.48
CA VAL A 14 6.77 -3.02 0.87
C VAL A 14 5.31 -2.57 0.99
N LEU A 15 4.80 -1.83 0.00
CA LEU A 15 3.41 -1.40 -0.03
C LEU A 15 2.44 -2.59 0.00
N CYS A 16 2.64 -3.57 -0.89
CA CYS A 16 1.79 -4.75 -0.99
C CYS A 16 1.84 -5.61 0.28
N ALA A 17 3.00 -5.73 0.94
CA ALA A 17 3.13 -6.44 2.21
C ALA A 17 2.39 -5.71 3.34
N ALA A 18 2.56 -4.40 3.44
CA ALA A 18 1.94 -3.57 4.47
C ALA A 18 0.41 -3.50 4.32
N VAL A 19 -0.08 -3.29 3.10
CA VAL A 19 -1.51 -3.29 2.78
C VAL A 19 -2.11 -4.69 2.96
N GLY A 20 -1.42 -5.74 2.52
CA GLY A 20 -1.82 -7.14 2.76
C GLY A 20 -1.97 -7.45 4.26
N TRP A 21 -1.03 -6.98 5.08
CA TRP A 21 -1.13 -7.09 6.54
C TRP A 21 -2.33 -6.34 7.10
N LEU A 22 -2.57 -5.10 6.68
CA LEU A 22 -3.72 -4.30 7.13
C LEU A 22 -5.08 -4.92 6.76
N LEU A 23 -5.16 -5.63 5.63
CA LEU A 23 -6.36 -6.34 5.18
C LEU A 23 -6.71 -7.56 6.05
N ILE A 24 -5.73 -8.18 6.71
CA ILE A 24 -5.96 -9.28 7.66
C ILE A 24 -6.63 -8.77 8.95
N LEU A 25 -6.38 -7.51 9.31
CA LEU A 25 -6.96 -6.88 10.49
C LEU A 25 -8.45 -6.54 10.29
N PRO A 26 -9.24 -6.42 11.39
CA PRO A 26 -10.63 -6.02 11.29
C PRO A 26 -10.78 -4.55 10.85
N GLN A 27 -10.93 -4.33 9.55
CA GLN A 27 -11.21 -3.03 8.92
C GLN A 27 -12.70 -2.84 8.60
N SER A 28 -13.19 -1.59 8.53
CA SER A 28 -14.51 -1.31 7.95
C SER A 28 -14.55 -1.66 6.47
N PHE A 29 -15.76 -1.88 5.95
CA PHE A 29 -15.98 -2.18 4.53
C PHE A 29 -15.36 -1.12 3.60
N ALA A 30 -15.51 0.17 3.92
CA ALA A 30 -14.93 1.26 3.14
C ALA A 30 -13.39 1.16 3.07
N TRP A 31 -12.73 0.88 4.19
CA TRP A 31 -11.28 0.71 4.23
C TRP A 31 -10.80 -0.56 3.54
N ARG A 32 -11.57 -1.64 3.59
CA ARG A 32 -11.26 -2.86 2.81
C ARG A 32 -11.26 -2.58 1.31
N ILE A 33 -12.20 -1.77 0.80
CA ILE A 33 -12.23 -1.36 -0.61
C ILE A 33 -10.98 -0.54 -0.95
N VAL A 34 -10.67 0.50 -0.16
CA VAL A 34 -9.51 1.37 -0.41
C VAL A 34 -8.20 0.57 -0.38
N LEU A 35 -8.01 -0.28 0.64
CA LEU A 35 -6.84 -1.14 0.75
C LEU A 35 -6.79 -2.17 -0.39
N GLY A 36 -7.92 -2.74 -0.78
CA GLY A 36 -8.01 -3.67 -1.92
C GLY A 36 -7.64 -3.01 -3.26
N MET A 37 -8.12 -1.80 -3.52
CA MET A 37 -7.73 -1.02 -4.71
C MET A 37 -6.24 -0.70 -4.70
N THR A 38 -5.70 -0.34 -3.53
CA THR A 38 -4.26 -0.06 -3.36
C THR A 38 -3.43 -1.32 -3.62
N GLN A 39 -3.85 -2.46 -3.08
CA GLN A 39 -3.19 -3.76 -3.28
C GLN A 39 -3.19 -4.15 -4.75
N PHE A 40 -4.34 -4.04 -5.42
CA PHE A 40 -4.48 -4.39 -6.83
C PHE A 40 -3.64 -3.48 -7.72
N GLY A 41 -3.66 -2.16 -7.50
CA GLY A 41 -2.82 -1.22 -8.23
C GLY A 41 -1.33 -1.51 -8.05
N GLY A 42 -0.90 -1.82 -6.83
CA GLY A 42 0.49 -2.18 -6.56
C GLY A 42 0.95 -3.45 -7.27
N LEU A 43 0.11 -4.50 -7.26
CA LEU A 43 0.38 -5.75 -7.98
C LEU A 43 0.36 -5.56 -9.50
N TRP A 44 -0.53 -4.71 -10.01
CA TRP A 44 -0.59 -4.38 -11.44
C TRP A 44 0.70 -3.69 -11.92
N ASN A 45 1.21 -2.73 -11.16
CA ASN A 45 2.49 -2.07 -11.48
C ASN A 45 3.67 -3.05 -11.45
N LEU A 46 3.71 -3.98 -10.48
CA LEU A 46 4.73 -5.04 -10.44
C LEU A 46 4.60 -5.98 -11.65
N ALA A 47 3.38 -6.34 -12.04
CA ALA A 47 3.13 -7.16 -13.23
C ALA A 47 3.58 -6.43 -14.51
N GLY A 48 3.35 -5.12 -14.63
CA GLY A 48 3.85 -4.33 -15.75
C GLY A 48 5.38 -4.38 -15.89
N LEU A 49 6.11 -4.27 -14.79
CA LEU A 49 7.57 -4.30 -14.80
C LEU A 49 8.13 -5.70 -15.06
N ILE A 50 7.58 -6.73 -14.39
CA ILE A 50 8.14 -8.09 -14.42
C ILE A 50 7.64 -8.87 -15.64
N TRP A 51 6.36 -8.74 -15.98
CA TRP A 51 5.71 -9.53 -17.04
C TRP A 51 5.70 -8.79 -18.37
N LEU A 52 5.27 -7.52 -18.38
CA LEU A 52 5.19 -6.74 -19.62
C LEU A 52 6.54 -6.15 -20.04
N GLY A 53 7.55 -6.23 -19.16
CA GLY A 53 8.93 -5.87 -19.47
C GLY A 53 9.18 -4.38 -19.56
N TYR A 54 8.38 -3.55 -18.88
CA TYR A 54 8.62 -2.11 -18.84
C TYR A 54 10.02 -1.80 -18.26
N ASP A 55 10.78 -1.04 -19.04
CA ASP A 55 12.19 -0.71 -18.86
C ASP A 55 12.42 0.75 -18.45
N GLU A 56 11.36 1.54 -18.39
CA GLU A 56 11.36 2.92 -17.90
C GLU A 56 10.30 3.12 -16.83
N VAL A 57 10.69 3.85 -15.78
CA VAL A 57 9.82 4.27 -14.67
C VAL A 57 10.01 5.76 -14.52
N TRP A 58 8.90 6.51 -14.49
CA TRP A 58 8.99 7.96 -14.34
C TRP A 58 9.53 8.30 -12.94
N PRO A 59 10.53 9.17 -12.78
CA PRO A 59 11.19 9.42 -11.48
C PRO A 59 10.25 9.89 -10.35
N GLY A 60 9.08 10.44 -10.70
CA GLY A 60 8.08 10.81 -9.71
C GLY A 60 7.28 9.63 -9.15
N GLU A 61 7.19 8.49 -9.85
CA GLU A 61 6.43 7.34 -9.35
C GLU A 61 7.02 6.76 -8.05
N PRO A 62 8.34 6.50 -7.93
CA PRO A 62 8.93 6.07 -6.67
C PRO A 62 8.71 7.06 -5.51
N VAL A 63 8.70 8.37 -5.78
CA VAL A 63 8.46 9.38 -4.74
C VAL A 63 7.03 9.29 -4.22
N ILE A 64 6.06 9.19 -5.13
CA ILE A 64 4.64 9.06 -4.79
C ILE A 64 4.40 7.73 -4.04
N THR A 65 4.91 6.61 -4.58
CA THR A 65 4.80 5.30 -3.94
C THR A 65 5.47 5.28 -2.56
N GLY A 66 6.60 5.96 -2.40
CA GLY A 66 7.27 6.14 -1.12
C GLY A 66 6.39 6.88 -0.09
N GLY A 67 5.72 7.94 -0.52
CA GLY A 67 4.73 8.65 0.32
C GLY A 67 3.57 7.74 0.76
N PHE A 68 3.04 6.93 -0.16
CA PHE A 68 2.02 5.92 0.17
C PHE A 68 2.54 4.87 1.15
N CYS A 69 3.77 4.37 0.96
CA CYS A 69 4.39 3.42 1.88
C CYS A 69 4.48 4.00 3.29
N LEU A 70 4.97 5.24 3.42
CA LEU A 70 5.07 5.93 4.72
C LEU A 70 3.70 6.11 5.38
N ALA A 71 2.67 6.49 4.62
CA ALA A 71 1.32 6.62 5.14
C ALA A 71 0.78 5.27 5.66
N VAL A 72 0.94 4.20 4.88
CA VAL A 72 0.47 2.85 5.25
C VAL A 72 1.25 2.28 6.44
N LEU A 73 2.57 2.43 6.47
CA LEU A 73 3.41 2.03 7.60
C LEU A 73 3.10 2.84 8.86
N GLY A 74 2.82 4.14 8.71
CA GLY A 74 2.33 4.98 9.80
C GLY A 74 1.02 4.43 10.38
N MET A 75 0.05 4.09 9.53
CA MET A 75 -1.21 3.47 9.97
C MET A 75 -0.97 2.15 10.73
N MET A 76 0.00 1.32 10.30
CA MET A 76 0.38 0.10 11.02
C MET A 76 0.98 0.40 12.40
N PHE A 77 1.87 1.40 12.50
CA PHE A 77 2.57 1.73 13.75
C PHE A 77 1.66 2.38 14.79
N PHE A 78 0.81 3.31 14.36
CA PHE A 78 -0.12 3.99 15.27
C PHE A 78 -1.27 3.10 15.74
N LYS A 79 -1.44 1.89 15.15
CA LYS A 79 -2.47 0.88 15.50
C LYS A 79 -3.87 1.45 15.67
N GLN A 80 -4.15 2.61 15.09
CA GLN A 80 -5.45 3.23 15.26
C GLN A 80 -6.44 2.45 14.39
N PRO A 81 -7.55 1.97 14.97
CA PRO A 81 -8.62 1.43 14.15
C PRO A 81 -9.04 2.55 13.21
N LEU A 82 -8.95 2.29 11.90
CA LEU A 82 -9.37 3.21 10.84
C LEU A 82 -10.88 3.53 10.90
N VAL A 83 -11.57 2.95 11.89
CA VAL A 83 -12.95 3.14 12.24
C VAL A 83 -13.01 3.71 13.66
N THR A 84 -13.40 4.98 13.79
CA THR A 84 -14.00 5.50 15.02
C THR A 84 -15.37 4.86 15.21
N ARG A 85 -15.44 3.60 15.67
CA ARG A 85 -16.66 3.16 16.35
C ARG A 85 -16.77 4.03 17.61
N LYS A 86 -17.90 4.73 17.79
CA LYS A 86 -18.22 5.37 19.07
C LYS A 86 -17.98 4.30 20.15
N ARG A 87 -17.15 4.61 21.15
CA ARG A 87 -17.05 3.75 22.35
C ARG A 87 -18.49 3.53 22.82
N PRO A 88 -18.92 2.28 23.08
CA PRO A 88 -20.17 2.06 23.78
C PRO A 88 -20.07 2.87 25.08
N GLN A 89 -20.97 3.83 25.28
CA GLN A 89 -21.20 4.36 26.62
C GLN A 89 -21.67 3.17 27.43
N GLN A 90 -20.86 2.72 28.38
CA GLN A 90 -21.33 1.87 29.44
C GLN A 90 -22.33 2.69 30.24
N SER A 91 -23.62 2.43 30.01
CA SER A 91 -24.71 2.79 30.91
C SER A 91 -24.92 1.66 31.90
#